data_AF-A0A1V3Q708-F1
#
_entry.id   AF-A0A1V3Q708-F1
#
_cell.length_a   1.000
_cell.length_b   1.000
_cell.length_c   1.000
_cell.angle_alpha   90.00
_cell.angle_beta   90.00
_cell.angle_gamma   90.00
#
_symmetry.space_group_name_H-M   'P 1'
#
loop_
_entity.id
_entity.type
_entity.pdbx_description
1 polymer ?
#
loop_
_entity_poly.entity_id
_entity_poly.type
_entity_poly.pdbx_seq_one_letter_code
_entity_poly.pdbx_strand_id
1 'polypeptide(L)'
;MPTPNTHDIDSLTGATYFVVGRGTEGGQSPYRLAIAGVTDADWGQVDKIAANSGYSLGTIQVDLGQRGTWALGATDGATLKPGETTYVDSIIDQAAKYAKPHDLKFTSDTAQLRTDLLTHGDGERGHNSLTFIDTDTRDSINAWASSEDGQKWIHKNIDYPQVRQATQSAMDMLDKYGKNIPEDRRLETVAILAKTENQIPSQMAKFEKVLKSGGDYNDVLAEASDLKRYHRFYDGLKAAALAEQYKNVYADPEKAAALDRAHAKVGDANFDPSKSASDPDIKEALKAIGQGGRAHTPGDHGSLRLGSHGDKVIGLQTDLAKLGFTDAHDRALHPDGDFGPGTKAAVEKFQRAHHMTPDGIAGPKTLNALRMAVQPPQPTLADATHPGNGMYLQTLGAVQRLDAQQGRTPDQRSDNLAASLAVAAHGNGMSRVDHVVLSDDATRAFAVQGDTNSLFKRYTDVNVAQAVGTPLAQSSVQWQHEIQQVAPVQSTPSMQQTQNPQADQPAMQRSP
;
A
#
# COMPACT_ATOMS: atom_id res chain seq x y z
N MET A 1 8.31 2.50 28.53
CA MET A 1 6.94 2.45 27.97
C MET A 1 6.33 1.12 28.35
N PRO A 2 4.99 1.00 28.52
CA PRO A 2 4.37 -0.31 28.69
C PRO A 2 4.60 -1.14 27.42
N THR A 3 4.98 -2.41 27.60
CA THR A 3 5.22 -3.37 26.53
C THR A 3 4.63 -4.72 26.96
N PRO A 4 4.36 -5.66 26.03
CA PRO A 4 4.14 -7.05 26.42
C PRO A 4 5.33 -7.54 27.25
N ASN A 5 5.10 -8.55 28.10
CA ASN A 5 6.17 -9.12 28.90
C ASN A 5 7.14 -9.89 27.99
N THR A 6 8.27 -9.28 27.65
CA THR A 6 9.24 -9.84 26.69
C THR A 6 10.12 -10.95 27.27
N HIS A 7 9.89 -11.31 28.54
CA HIS A 7 10.55 -12.42 29.25
C HIS A 7 9.60 -13.59 29.52
N ASP A 8 8.31 -13.44 29.19
CA ASP A 8 7.32 -14.51 29.27
C ASP A 8 7.02 -15.05 27.87
N ILE A 9 7.33 -16.33 27.66
CA ILE A 9 7.20 -16.95 26.35
C ILE A 9 5.74 -16.97 25.89
N ASP A 10 4.76 -17.10 26.78
CA ASP A 10 3.35 -17.21 26.41
C ASP A 10 2.80 -15.86 25.94
N SER A 11 3.09 -14.78 26.66
CA SER A 11 2.81 -13.40 26.24
C SER A 11 3.52 -13.05 24.93
N LEU A 12 4.82 -13.34 24.84
CA LEU A 12 5.62 -12.93 23.70
C LEU A 12 5.31 -13.75 22.43
N THR A 13 4.94 -15.02 22.57
CA THR A 13 4.47 -15.85 21.46
C THR A 13 3.22 -15.22 20.84
N GLY A 14 2.29 -14.75 21.67
CA GLY A 14 1.09 -14.07 21.19
C GLY A 14 1.39 -12.77 20.45
N ALA A 15 2.32 -11.95 20.96
CA ALA A 15 2.77 -10.75 20.25
C ALA A 15 3.44 -11.09 18.90
N THR A 16 4.31 -12.10 18.90
CA THR A 16 5.03 -12.57 17.71
C THR A 16 4.07 -13.12 16.65
N TYR A 17 3.00 -13.81 17.04
CA TYR A 17 1.94 -14.25 16.12
C TYR A 17 1.34 -13.08 15.32
N PHE A 18 1.11 -11.93 15.96
CA PHE A 18 0.60 -10.75 15.27
C PHE A 18 1.66 -10.04 14.42
N VAL A 19 2.85 -9.79 14.98
CA VAL A 19 3.84 -8.93 14.30
C VAL A 19 4.67 -9.66 13.26
N VAL A 20 4.91 -10.97 13.42
CA VAL A 20 5.60 -11.83 12.46
C VAL A 20 4.59 -12.52 11.56
N GLY A 21 3.70 -13.35 12.11
CA GLY A 21 2.76 -14.14 11.32
C GLY A 21 1.74 -13.31 10.56
N ARG A 22 0.73 -12.83 11.28
CA ARG A 22 -0.38 -12.06 10.67
C ARG A 22 0.14 -10.83 9.93
N GLY A 23 1.09 -10.10 10.51
CA GLY A 23 1.57 -8.82 10.01
C GLY A 23 2.55 -8.84 8.84
N THR A 24 3.49 -9.80 8.80
CA THR A 24 4.47 -9.86 7.69
C THR A 24 4.15 -10.91 6.63
N GLU A 25 3.46 -11.99 6.98
CA GLU A 25 3.28 -13.18 6.13
C GLU A 25 1.81 -13.38 5.70
N GLY A 26 0.86 -12.87 6.48
CA GLY A 26 -0.57 -12.87 6.16
C GLY A 26 -0.97 -11.75 5.18
N GLY A 27 -0.93 -12.02 3.88
CA GLY A 27 -1.69 -11.24 2.90
C GLY A 27 -3.22 -11.25 3.17
N GLN A 28 -4.02 -10.73 2.24
CA GLN A 28 -5.49 -10.56 2.37
C GLN A 28 -6.29 -11.85 2.65
N SER A 29 -5.67 -13.04 2.65
CA SER A 29 -6.33 -14.32 2.92
C SER A 29 -5.35 -15.32 3.54
N PRO A 30 -5.16 -15.33 4.88
CA PRO A 30 -4.52 -16.47 5.55
C PRO A 30 -5.32 -17.76 5.30
N TYR A 31 -4.69 -18.93 5.43
CA TYR A 31 -5.34 -20.24 5.27
C TYR A 31 -5.74 -20.64 3.84
N ARG A 32 -4.80 -20.43 2.92
CA ARG A 32 -4.81 -20.96 1.54
C ARG A 32 -3.38 -21.29 1.14
N LEU A 33 -3.21 -22.18 0.18
CA LEU A 33 -1.91 -22.40 -0.43
C LEU A 33 -1.42 -21.10 -1.07
N ALA A 34 -0.16 -20.78 -0.82
CA ALA A 34 0.52 -19.64 -1.38
C ALA A 34 1.84 -20.07 -2.03
N ILE A 35 2.21 -19.35 -3.08
CA ILE A 35 3.54 -19.39 -3.70
C ILE A 35 3.95 -17.93 -3.88
N ALA A 36 5.18 -17.57 -3.51
CA ALA A 36 5.61 -16.18 -3.60
C ALA A 36 5.58 -15.70 -5.06
N GLY A 37 4.94 -14.53 -5.28
CA GLY A 37 4.84 -13.93 -6.60
C GLY A 37 3.78 -14.55 -7.52
N VAL A 38 2.98 -15.52 -7.05
CA VAL A 38 1.90 -16.14 -7.84
C VAL A 38 0.54 -15.75 -7.27
N THR A 39 -0.29 -15.11 -8.08
CA THR A 39 -1.71 -14.87 -7.74
C THR A 39 -2.59 -16.02 -8.24
N ASP A 40 -3.87 -16.04 -7.84
CA ASP A 40 -4.84 -17.00 -8.39
C ASP A 40 -5.00 -16.88 -9.92
N ALA A 41 -4.81 -15.67 -10.47
CA ALA A 41 -4.88 -15.42 -11.91
C ALA A 41 -3.64 -15.93 -12.66
N ASP A 42 -2.51 -16.07 -11.97
CA ASP A 42 -1.22 -16.48 -12.55
C ASP A 42 -0.94 -17.98 -12.37
N TRP A 43 -1.87 -18.73 -11.74
CA TRP A 43 -1.67 -20.15 -11.42
C TRP A 43 -1.44 -21.00 -12.67
N GLY A 44 -0.30 -21.69 -12.73
CA GLY A 44 0.09 -22.50 -13.89
C GLY A 44 0.59 -21.71 -15.10
N GLN A 45 0.68 -20.38 -15.03
CA GLN A 45 1.17 -19.51 -16.11
C GLN A 45 2.60 -19.01 -15.87
N VAL A 46 3.09 -19.08 -14.64
CA VAL A 46 4.42 -18.61 -14.26
C VAL A 46 5.45 -19.71 -14.52
N ASP A 47 6.38 -19.47 -15.44
CA ASP A 47 7.45 -20.39 -15.83
C ASP A 47 8.72 -20.25 -14.96
N LYS A 48 8.83 -19.17 -14.17
CA LYS A 48 9.88 -18.93 -13.17
C LYS A 48 9.32 -18.29 -11.91
N ILE A 49 9.49 -18.96 -10.79
CA ILE A 49 9.14 -18.41 -9.48
C ILE A 49 10.22 -17.43 -9.00
N ALA A 50 9.79 -16.44 -8.22
CA ALA A 50 10.71 -15.57 -7.52
C ALA A 50 11.46 -16.35 -6.41
N ALA A 51 12.73 -16.69 -6.65
CA ALA A 51 13.66 -17.27 -5.66
C ALA A 51 13.20 -18.62 -5.05
N ASN A 52 13.70 -18.99 -3.86
CA ASN A 52 13.50 -20.29 -3.17
C ASN A 52 12.06 -20.54 -2.66
N SER A 53 11.04 -20.08 -3.37
CA SER A 53 9.67 -20.08 -2.86
C SER A 53 8.90 -21.32 -3.31
N GLY A 54 8.68 -22.25 -2.37
CA GLY A 54 7.79 -23.40 -2.57
C GLY A 54 6.33 -23.08 -2.25
N TYR A 55 5.51 -24.13 -2.19
CA TYR A 55 4.18 -24.06 -1.59
C TYR A 55 4.28 -23.72 -0.10
N SER A 56 3.45 -22.80 0.37
CA SER A 56 3.31 -22.52 1.80
C SER A 56 1.86 -22.44 2.28
N LEU A 57 1.65 -22.70 3.58
CA LEU A 57 0.33 -22.71 4.22
C LEU A 57 0.40 -22.14 5.65
N GLY A 58 -0.65 -21.45 6.08
CA GLY A 58 -0.79 -20.90 7.43
C GLY A 58 -0.56 -19.40 7.53
N THR A 59 -0.61 -18.88 8.75
CA THR A 59 -0.33 -17.47 9.06
C THR A 59 1.15 -17.19 9.22
N ILE A 60 1.95 -18.17 9.68
CA ILE A 60 3.41 -18.06 9.77
C ILE A 60 4.13 -18.75 8.60
N GLN A 61 3.33 -19.28 7.67
CA GLN A 61 3.75 -19.94 6.43
C GLN A 61 4.85 -20.99 6.64
N VAL A 62 4.43 -22.26 6.64
CA VAL A 62 5.39 -23.37 6.49
C VAL A 62 5.74 -23.54 5.02
N ASP A 63 7.02 -23.41 4.65
CA ASP A 63 7.50 -23.77 3.32
C ASP A 63 7.55 -25.30 3.21
N LEU A 64 6.73 -25.87 2.35
CA LEU A 64 6.59 -27.31 2.19
C LEU A 64 7.81 -27.94 1.52
N GLY A 65 8.58 -27.25 0.70
CA GLY A 65 9.81 -27.81 0.16
C GLY A 65 10.93 -27.92 1.19
N GLN A 66 10.99 -27.01 2.15
CA GLN A 66 11.99 -27.04 3.22
C GLN A 66 11.58 -27.97 4.36
N ARG A 67 10.31 -27.89 4.76
CA ARG A 67 9.80 -28.45 6.02
C ARG A 67 8.74 -29.52 5.80
N GLY A 68 8.26 -29.71 4.57
CA GLY A 68 7.13 -30.58 4.27
C GLY A 68 7.34 -32.06 4.59
N THR A 69 8.59 -32.50 4.66
CA THR A 69 8.96 -33.87 5.06
C THR A 69 9.25 -34.02 6.56
N TRP A 70 9.20 -32.94 7.34
CA TRP A 70 9.36 -33.00 8.78
C TRP A 70 8.11 -33.60 9.41
N ALA A 71 8.25 -34.16 10.61
CA ALA A 71 7.11 -34.65 11.38
C ALA A 71 6.09 -33.53 11.61
N LEU A 72 4.80 -33.86 11.63
CA LEU A 72 3.73 -32.89 11.86
C LEU A 72 3.95 -32.16 13.20
N GLY A 73 3.98 -30.83 13.16
CA GLY A 73 4.24 -29.98 14.33
C GLY A 73 5.71 -29.88 14.73
N ALA A 74 6.63 -30.58 14.05
CA ALA A 74 8.05 -30.42 14.27
C ALA A 74 8.54 -29.09 13.72
N THR A 75 9.47 -28.48 14.44
CA THR A 75 10.15 -27.24 14.07
C THR A 75 11.64 -27.47 13.80
N ASP A 76 12.05 -28.73 13.80
CA ASP A 76 13.37 -29.19 13.43
C ASP A 76 13.28 -30.30 12.37
N GLY A 77 14.35 -30.47 11.59
CA GLY A 77 14.45 -31.51 10.56
C GLY A 77 14.77 -32.89 11.13
N ALA A 78 14.31 -33.21 12.34
CA ALA A 78 14.59 -34.49 12.98
C ALA A 78 14.01 -35.66 12.18
N THR A 79 14.67 -36.82 12.28
CA THR A 79 14.21 -38.04 11.62
C THR A 79 12.83 -38.45 12.12
N LEU A 80 11.91 -38.71 11.18
CA LEU A 80 10.55 -39.15 11.45
C LEU A 80 10.55 -40.45 12.27
N LYS A 81 9.80 -40.47 13.39
CA LYS A 81 9.67 -41.66 14.24
C LYS A 81 8.57 -42.58 13.71
N PRO A 82 8.60 -43.89 14.05
CA PRO A 82 7.55 -44.82 13.65
C PRO A 82 6.15 -44.35 14.07
N GLY A 83 5.24 -44.22 13.11
CA GLY A 83 3.86 -43.79 13.33
C GLY A 83 3.62 -42.28 13.20
N GLU A 84 4.67 -41.46 13.05
CA GLU A 84 4.51 -40.03 12.74
C GLU A 84 4.19 -39.82 11.25
N THR A 85 3.44 -38.77 10.96
CA THR A 85 3.15 -38.31 9.59
C THR A 85 3.87 -37.00 9.31
N THR A 86 4.16 -36.72 8.04
CA THR A 86 4.79 -35.46 7.66
C THR A 86 3.77 -34.33 7.46
N TYR A 87 4.21 -33.08 7.44
CA TYR A 87 3.34 -31.94 7.12
C TYR A 87 2.56 -32.15 5.81
N VAL A 88 3.25 -32.50 4.71
CA VAL A 88 2.60 -32.66 3.40
C VAL A 88 1.64 -33.84 3.40
N ASP A 89 2.05 -34.98 3.98
CA ASP A 89 1.19 -36.17 4.02
C ASP A 89 -0.09 -35.90 4.83
N SER A 90 0.03 -35.16 5.94
CA SER A 90 -1.13 -34.77 6.75
C SER A 90 -2.02 -33.74 6.05
N ILE A 91 -1.47 -32.76 5.35
CA ILE A 91 -2.27 -31.79 4.58
C ILE A 91 -3.08 -32.50 3.49
N ILE A 92 -2.46 -33.43 2.76
CA ILE A 92 -3.14 -34.22 1.73
C ILE A 92 -4.28 -35.04 2.34
N ASP A 93 -4.02 -35.74 3.46
CA ASP A 93 -5.02 -36.55 4.15
C ASP A 93 -6.21 -35.70 4.65
N GLN A 94 -5.95 -34.54 5.27
CA GLN A 94 -7.00 -33.65 5.75
C GLN A 94 -7.84 -33.07 4.61
N ALA A 95 -7.20 -32.59 3.55
CA ALA A 95 -7.90 -32.02 2.40
C ALA A 95 -8.73 -33.08 1.65
N ALA A 96 -8.20 -34.30 1.46
CA ALA A 96 -8.93 -35.40 0.84
C ALA A 96 -10.17 -35.81 1.67
N LYS A 97 -10.02 -35.88 3.00
CA LYS A 97 -11.12 -36.17 3.93
C LYS A 97 -12.21 -35.10 3.89
N TYR A 98 -11.82 -33.83 3.76
CA TYR A 98 -12.74 -32.72 3.63
C TYR A 98 -13.45 -32.70 2.26
N ALA A 99 -12.75 -32.98 1.17
CA ALA A 99 -13.31 -32.91 -0.17
C ALA A 99 -14.50 -33.86 -0.38
N LYS A 100 -14.43 -35.09 0.15
CA LYS A 100 -15.42 -36.15 -0.07
C LYS A 100 -16.86 -35.81 0.39
N PRO A 101 -17.12 -35.38 1.63
CA PRO A 101 -18.47 -34.99 2.05
C PRO A 101 -18.94 -33.65 1.45
N HIS A 102 -18.03 -32.84 0.91
CA HIS A 102 -18.32 -31.53 0.33
C HIS A 102 -18.45 -31.54 -1.21
N ASP A 103 -18.44 -32.73 -1.83
CA ASP A 103 -18.52 -32.92 -3.29
C ASP A 103 -17.45 -32.12 -4.07
N LEU A 104 -16.25 -32.00 -3.49
CA LEU A 104 -15.13 -31.32 -4.10
C LEU A 104 -14.23 -32.33 -4.83
N LYS A 105 -13.70 -31.93 -5.97
CA LYS A 105 -12.76 -32.75 -6.74
C LYS A 105 -11.39 -32.78 -6.08
N PHE A 106 -10.83 -33.96 -5.93
CA PHE A 106 -9.49 -34.14 -5.36
C PHE A 106 -8.76 -35.24 -6.13
N THR A 107 -7.49 -35.01 -6.47
CA THR A 107 -6.70 -36.01 -7.20
C THR A 107 -6.64 -37.35 -6.48
N SER A 108 -6.74 -38.45 -7.23
CA SER A 108 -6.50 -39.79 -6.73
C SER A 108 -5.00 -40.14 -6.65
N ASP A 109 -4.14 -39.39 -7.35
CA ASP A 109 -2.70 -39.59 -7.34
C ASP A 109 -2.04 -38.73 -6.25
N THR A 110 -2.19 -39.18 -5.00
CA THR A 110 -1.63 -38.48 -3.84
C THR A 110 -0.10 -38.53 -3.79
N ALA A 111 0.53 -39.48 -4.49
CA ALA A 111 1.98 -39.57 -4.58
C ALA A 111 2.55 -38.48 -5.50
N GLN A 112 1.89 -38.22 -6.64
CA GLN A 112 2.26 -37.10 -7.50
C GLN A 112 1.98 -35.77 -6.80
N LEU A 113 0.80 -35.60 -6.16
CA LEU A 113 0.49 -34.41 -5.38
C LEU A 113 1.54 -34.13 -4.30
N ARG A 114 1.97 -35.16 -3.58
CA ARG A 114 3.04 -35.05 -2.58
C ARG A 114 4.33 -34.56 -3.21
N THR A 115 4.70 -35.12 -4.36
CA THR A 115 5.90 -34.69 -5.10
C THR A 115 5.79 -33.22 -5.51
N ASP A 116 4.63 -32.80 -6.00
CA ASP A 116 4.37 -31.44 -6.45
C ASP A 116 4.38 -30.43 -5.30
N LEU A 117 3.77 -30.76 -4.16
CA LEU A 117 3.77 -29.91 -2.96
C LEU A 117 5.16 -29.77 -2.33
N LEU A 118 6.04 -30.74 -2.56
CA LEU A 118 7.44 -30.70 -2.13
C LEU A 118 8.36 -30.07 -3.19
N THR A 119 7.85 -29.75 -4.38
CA THR A 119 8.67 -29.06 -5.39
C THR A 119 8.99 -27.66 -4.90
N HIS A 120 10.29 -27.34 -4.94
CA HIS A 120 10.84 -26.03 -4.61
C HIS A 120 10.66 -25.64 -3.13
N GLY A 121 11.59 -24.84 -2.60
CA GLY A 121 11.69 -24.52 -1.17
C GLY A 121 13.06 -24.89 -0.59
N ASP A 122 13.65 -26.02 -0.98
CA ASP A 122 14.91 -26.51 -0.37
C ASP A 122 16.18 -25.72 -0.70
N GLY A 123 16.07 -24.66 -1.51
CA GLY A 123 17.13 -23.69 -1.71
C GLY A 123 18.50 -24.22 -2.12
N GLU A 124 18.65 -25.46 -2.63
CA GLU A 124 19.95 -25.98 -3.10
C GLU A 124 19.95 -27.37 -3.79
N ARG A 125 18.81 -28.01 -4.10
CA ARG A 125 18.83 -29.28 -4.90
C ARG A 125 18.80 -29.10 -6.42
N GLY A 126 19.05 -27.89 -6.92
CA GLY A 126 19.23 -27.62 -8.36
C GLY A 126 17.97 -27.73 -9.22
N HIS A 127 16.78 -27.81 -8.62
CA HIS A 127 15.51 -27.75 -9.35
C HIS A 127 15.09 -26.28 -9.55
N ASN A 128 15.14 -25.84 -10.81
CA ASN A 128 14.81 -24.46 -11.20
C ASN A 128 13.34 -24.27 -11.62
N SER A 129 12.47 -25.23 -11.33
CA SER A 129 11.07 -25.25 -11.76
C SER A 129 10.16 -25.79 -10.68
N LEU A 130 9.02 -25.12 -10.47
CA LEU A 130 7.90 -25.64 -9.68
C LEU A 130 6.93 -26.40 -10.59
N THR A 131 6.43 -27.52 -10.10
CA THR A 131 5.27 -28.17 -10.71
C THR A 131 4.00 -27.63 -10.07
N PHE A 132 3.14 -27.03 -10.89
CA PHE A 132 1.83 -26.58 -10.43
C PHE A 132 0.88 -27.77 -10.29
N ILE A 133 0.32 -27.94 -9.09
CA ILE A 133 -0.82 -28.83 -8.88
C ILE A 133 -2.04 -28.33 -9.67
N ASP A 134 -2.92 -29.26 -10.03
CA ASP A 134 -4.16 -28.94 -10.75
C ASP A 134 -5.09 -28.03 -9.92
N THR A 135 -5.88 -27.22 -10.61
CA THR A 135 -6.75 -26.21 -10.01
C THR A 135 -7.82 -26.82 -9.10
N ASP A 136 -8.39 -27.97 -9.48
CA ASP A 136 -9.42 -28.65 -8.71
C ASP A 136 -8.87 -29.13 -7.35
N THR A 137 -7.68 -29.74 -7.34
CA THR A 137 -7.00 -30.16 -6.11
C THR A 137 -6.56 -28.97 -5.26
N ARG A 138 -6.00 -27.92 -5.87
CA ARG A 138 -5.66 -26.67 -5.18
C ARG A 138 -6.88 -26.09 -4.46
N ASP A 139 -8.00 -25.98 -5.17
CA ASP A 139 -9.22 -25.38 -4.64
C ASP A 139 -9.82 -26.19 -3.51
N SER A 140 -9.73 -27.52 -3.58
CA SER A 140 -10.10 -28.40 -2.47
C SER A 140 -9.21 -28.24 -1.24
N ILE A 141 -7.89 -28.10 -1.40
CA ILE A 141 -6.98 -27.79 -0.28
C ILE A 141 -7.32 -26.43 0.33
N ASN A 142 -7.60 -25.42 -0.50
CA ASN A 142 -7.98 -24.08 -0.04
C ASN A 142 -9.34 -24.07 0.66
N ALA A 143 -10.32 -24.83 0.17
CA ALA A 143 -11.63 -24.96 0.79
C ALA A 143 -11.52 -25.61 2.18
N TRP A 144 -10.72 -26.67 2.31
CA TRP A 144 -10.41 -27.25 3.61
C TRP A 144 -9.71 -26.24 4.52
N ALA A 145 -8.60 -25.65 4.07
CA ALA A 145 -7.78 -24.75 4.88
C ALA A 145 -8.59 -23.55 5.41
N SER A 146 -9.51 -23.01 4.60
CA SER A 146 -10.37 -21.89 4.99
C SER A 146 -11.58 -22.28 5.86
N SER A 147 -11.89 -23.57 6.01
CA SER A 147 -12.95 -24.05 6.90
C SER A 147 -12.60 -23.88 8.40
N GLU A 148 -13.58 -23.90 9.29
CA GLU A 148 -13.34 -23.83 10.76
C GLU A 148 -12.37 -24.94 11.22
N ASP A 149 -12.59 -26.17 10.77
CA ASP A 149 -11.76 -27.32 11.14
C ASP A 149 -10.36 -27.23 10.55
N GLY A 150 -10.22 -26.77 9.30
CA GLY A 150 -8.92 -26.56 8.66
C GLY A 150 -8.12 -25.46 9.35
N GLN A 151 -8.73 -24.33 9.68
CA GLN A 151 -8.06 -23.23 10.38
C GLN A 151 -7.57 -23.65 11.77
N LYS A 152 -8.39 -24.37 12.54
CA LYS A 152 -7.97 -24.94 13.84
C LYS A 152 -6.84 -25.93 13.68
N TRP A 153 -6.92 -26.81 12.68
CA TRP A 153 -5.89 -27.80 12.41
C TRP A 153 -4.56 -27.14 12.03
N ILE A 154 -4.59 -26.15 11.13
CA ILE A 154 -3.41 -25.40 10.68
C ILE A 154 -2.82 -24.64 11.86
N HIS A 155 -3.64 -23.97 12.68
CA HIS A 155 -3.15 -23.27 13.85
C HIS A 155 -2.43 -24.22 14.81
N LYS A 156 -3.09 -25.32 15.19
CA LYS A 156 -2.56 -26.29 16.15
C LYS A 156 -1.26 -26.96 15.70
N ASN A 157 -1.18 -27.32 14.42
CA ASN A 157 -0.12 -28.19 13.92
C ASN A 157 0.97 -27.44 13.13
N ILE A 158 0.71 -26.22 12.66
CA ILE A 158 1.65 -25.42 11.87
C ILE A 158 1.95 -24.10 12.58
N ASP A 159 0.96 -23.20 12.70
CA ASP A 159 1.24 -21.83 13.12
C ASP A 159 1.74 -21.77 14.57
N TYR A 160 1.06 -22.44 15.50
CA TYR A 160 1.35 -22.39 16.93
C TYR A 160 2.73 -22.97 17.29
N PRO A 161 3.12 -24.18 16.85
CA PRO A 161 4.45 -24.71 17.12
C PRO A 161 5.56 -23.82 16.53
N GLN A 162 5.37 -23.35 15.30
CA GLN A 162 6.37 -22.58 14.57
C GLN A 162 6.59 -21.20 15.18
N VAL A 163 5.52 -20.47 15.53
CA VAL A 163 5.63 -19.16 16.21
C VAL A 163 6.34 -19.29 17.54
N ARG A 164 5.98 -20.32 18.30
CA ARG A 164 6.51 -20.52 19.64
C ARG A 164 7.99 -20.84 19.58
N GLN A 165 8.41 -21.72 18.67
CA GLN A 165 9.82 -22.04 18.48
C GLN A 165 10.64 -20.82 18.01
N ALA A 166 10.13 -20.06 17.04
CA ALA A 166 10.82 -18.86 16.55
C ALA A 166 10.96 -17.81 17.67
N THR A 167 9.92 -17.65 18.48
CA THR A 167 9.95 -16.77 19.66
C THR A 167 10.96 -17.26 20.70
N GLN A 168 10.94 -18.56 21.04
CA GLN A 168 11.85 -19.13 22.03
C GLN A 168 13.31 -19.01 21.58
N SER A 169 13.60 -19.28 20.31
CA SER A 169 14.96 -19.16 19.76
C SER A 169 15.48 -17.73 19.84
N ALA A 170 14.62 -16.75 19.57
CA ALA A 170 14.94 -15.34 19.74
C ALA A 170 15.17 -14.97 21.22
N MET A 171 14.30 -15.43 22.13
CA MET A 171 14.44 -15.20 23.57
C MET A 171 15.75 -15.79 24.11
N ASP A 172 16.04 -17.06 23.82
CA ASP A 172 17.25 -17.75 24.28
C ASP A 172 18.52 -17.01 23.82
N MET A 173 18.52 -16.52 22.58
CA MET A 173 19.64 -15.74 22.05
C MET A 173 19.81 -14.41 22.80
N LEU A 174 18.71 -13.71 23.10
CA LEU A 174 18.74 -12.43 23.79
C LEU A 174 19.06 -12.58 25.28
N ASP A 175 18.60 -13.63 25.93
CA ASP A 175 18.92 -13.90 27.34
C ASP A 175 20.40 -14.23 27.52
N LYS A 176 20.97 -14.93 26.53
CA LYS A 176 22.38 -15.33 26.57
C LYS A 176 23.35 -14.21 26.15
N TYR A 177 22.98 -13.42 25.15
CA TYR A 177 23.91 -12.48 24.49
C TYR A 177 23.39 -11.04 24.39
N GLY A 178 22.09 -10.80 24.57
CA GLY A 178 21.42 -9.53 24.33
C GLY A 178 21.47 -8.52 25.48
N LYS A 179 22.50 -8.55 26.33
CA LYS A 179 22.61 -7.65 27.50
C LYS A 179 22.58 -6.15 27.17
N ASN A 180 22.93 -5.78 25.93
CA ASN A 180 22.95 -4.40 25.44
C ASN A 180 21.68 -4.03 24.65
N ILE A 181 20.71 -4.94 24.54
CA ILE A 181 19.39 -4.66 23.97
C ILE A 181 18.51 -4.09 25.08
N PRO A 182 18.08 -2.83 24.99
CA PRO A 182 17.22 -2.25 26.01
C PRO A 182 15.82 -2.88 25.93
N GLU A 183 15.16 -2.98 27.08
CA GLU A 183 13.84 -3.63 27.21
C GLU A 183 12.80 -3.02 26.25
N ASP A 184 12.86 -1.71 26.04
CA ASP A 184 11.95 -1.01 25.12
C ASP A 184 12.20 -1.32 23.64
N ARG A 185 13.29 -2.02 23.29
CA ARG A 185 13.60 -2.52 21.93
C ARG A 185 13.60 -4.04 21.82
N ARG A 186 13.29 -4.73 22.93
CA ARG A 186 13.38 -6.19 22.98
C ARG A 186 12.35 -6.86 22.09
N LEU A 187 11.10 -6.35 22.02
CA LEU A 187 10.07 -6.88 21.11
C LEU A 187 10.46 -6.74 19.63
N GLU A 188 10.99 -5.58 19.22
CA GLU A 188 11.45 -5.37 17.85
C GLU A 188 12.62 -6.30 17.50
N THR A 189 13.54 -6.51 18.45
CA THR A 189 14.67 -7.42 18.29
C THR A 189 14.20 -8.87 18.16
N VAL A 190 13.25 -9.29 19.00
CA VAL A 190 12.60 -10.61 18.90
C VAL A 190 11.93 -10.78 17.54
N ALA A 191 11.22 -9.76 17.06
CA ALA A 191 10.55 -9.83 15.75
C ALA A 191 11.55 -10.03 14.60
N ILE A 192 12.72 -9.37 14.64
CA ILE A 192 13.81 -9.58 13.67
C ILE A 192 14.32 -11.02 13.74
N LEU A 193 14.68 -11.50 14.93
CA LEU A 193 15.26 -12.82 15.13
C LEU A 193 14.27 -13.95 14.79
N ALA A 194 13.02 -13.85 15.25
CA ALA A 194 11.97 -14.81 14.95
C ALA A 194 11.69 -14.86 13.44
N LYS A 195 11.71 -13.71 12.75
CA LYS A 195 11.53 -13.65 11.29
C LYS A 195 12.72 -14.26 10.55
N THR A 196 13.95 -14.07 11.05
CA THR A 196 15.15 -14.72 10.51
C THR A 196 15.08 -16.23 10.68
N GLU A 197 14.73 -16.72 11.87
CA GLU A 197 14.52 -18.15 12.14
C GLU A 197 13.45 -18.74 11.20
N ASN A 198 12.39 -17.97 10.93
CA ASN A 198 11.32 -18.41 10.06
C ASN A 198 11.73 -18.50 8.58
N GLN A 199 12.37 -17.46 8.03
CA GLN A 199 12.62 -17.35 6.59
C GLN A 199 13.99 -17.89 6.16
N ILE A 200 15.03 -17.69 6.98
CA ILE A 200 16.43 -17.94 6.64
C ILE A 200 17.23 -18.38 7.89
N PRO A 201 16.87 -19.50 8.53
CA PRO A 201 17.46 -19.92 9.81
C PRO A 201 19.00 -20.06 9.76
N SER A 202 19.57 -20.37 8.59
CA SER A 202 21.03 -20.41 8.39
C SER A 202 21.75 -19.09 8.68
N GLN A 203 21.03 -17.95 8.70
CA GLN A 203 21.58 -16.63 8.97
C GLN A 203 21.54 -16.24 10.46
N MET A 204 20.92 -17.02 11.34
CA MET A 204 20.84 -16.74 12.78
C MET A 204 22.21 -16.61 13.45
N ALA A 205 23.21 -17.35 12.97
CA ALA A 205 24.59 -17.26 13.45
C ALA A 205 25.21 -15.87 13.29
N LYS A 206 24.75 -15.05 12.33
CA LYS A 206 25.22 -13.67 12.16
C LYS A 206 24.72 -12.76 13.27
N PHE A 207 23.44 -12.85 13.62
CA PHE A 207 22.87 -12.12 14.74
C PHE A 207 23.47 -12.55 16.07
N GLU A 208 23.70 -13.86 16.26
CA GLU A 208 24.39 -14.36 17.45
C GLU A 208 25.79 -13.73 17.58
N LYS A 209 26.53 -13.58 16.47
CA LYS A 209 27.85 -12.93 16.45
C LYS A 209 27.77 -11.45 16.84
N VAL A 210 26.77 -10.72 16.33
CA VAL A 210 26.53 -9.31 16.68
C VAL A 210 26.31 -9.18 18.20
N LEU A 211 25.39 -9.97 18.75
CA LEU A 211 25.05 -9.92 20.17
C LEU A 211 26.22 -10.37 21.07
N LYS A 212 26.95 -11.43 20.70
CA LYS A 212 28.17 -11.88 21.40
C LYS A 212 29.25 -10.80 21.46
N SER A 213 29.32 -9.96 20.44
CA SER A 213 30.28 -8.85 20.35
C SER A 213 29.85 -7.63 21.19
N GLY A 214 28.69 -7.71 21.86
CA GLY A 214 28.12 -6.62 22.61
C GLY A 214 27.36 -5.61 21.74
N GLY A 215 26.87 -6.03 20.57
CA GLY A 215 26.04 -5.16 19.73
C GLY A 215 24.72 -4.79 20.39
N ASP A 216 24.21 -3.61 20.05
CA ASP A 216 22.91 -3.10 20.48
C ASP A 216 21.82 -3.33 19.42
N TYR A 217 20.64 -2.75 19.62
CA TYR A 217 19.52 -2.87 18.68
C TYR A 217 19.83 -2.28 17.29
N ASN A 218 20.63 -1.22 17.21
CA ASN A 218 21.02 -0.63 15.92
C ASN A 218 21.95 -1.56 15.15
N ASP A 219 22.84 -2.28 15.85
CA ASP A 219 23.69 -3.30 15.22
C ASP A 219 22.86 -4.47 14.68
N VAL A 220 21.83 -4.91 15.41
CA VAL A 220 20.87 -5.91 14.93
C VAL A 220 20.12 -5.40 13.69
N LEU A 221 19.67 -4.14 13.69
CA LEU A 221 19.03 -3.52 12.52
C LEU A 221 19.99 -3.41 11.32
N ALA A 222 21.27 -3.12 11.55
CA ALA A 222 22.29 -3.06 10.51
C ALA A 222 22.49 -4.43 9.86
N GLU A 223 22.62 -5.49 10.67
CA GLU A 223 22.73 -6.87 10.17
C GLU A 223 21.47 -7.29 9.39
N ALA A 224 20.28 -6.99 9.91
CA ALA A 224 19.02 -7.25 9.21
C ALA A 224 18.92 -6.47 7.88
N SER A 225 19.43 -5.24 7.84
CA SER A 225 19.49 -4.42 6.62
C SER A 225 20.46 -4.99 5.60
N ASP A 226 21.62 -5.49 6.03
CA ASP A 226 22.59 -6.13 5.14
C ASP A 226 22.02 -7.46 4.61
N LEU A 227 21.36 -8.26 5.44
CA LEU A 227 20.65 -9.46 4.97
C LEU A 227 19.60 -9.13 3.91
N LYS A 228 18.79 -8.08 4.08
CA LYS A 228 17.80 -7.64 3.06
C LYS A 228 18.44 -7.35 1.70
N ARG A 229 19.67 -6.81 1.67
CA ARG A 229 20.37 -6.51 0.41
C ARG A 229 20.69 -7.77 -0.39
N TYR A 230 21.03 -8.86 0.30
CA TYR A 230 21.37 -10.15 -0.33
C TYR A 230 20.15 -11.07 -0.48
N HIS A 231 19.15 -10.93 0.38
CA HIS A 231 17.91 -11.70 0.42
C HIS A 231 16.72 -10.76 0.29
N ARG A 232 16.36 -10.38 -0.95
CA ARG A 232 15.30 -9.40 -1.22
C ARG A 232 13.94 -9.73 -0.58
N PHE A 233 13.66 -11.01 -0.33
CA PHE A 233 12.43 -11.52 0.29
C PHE A 233 12.46 -11.55 1.82
N TYR A 234 13.61 -11.25 2.44
CA TYR A 234 13.74 -11.20 3.89
C TYR A 234 12.95 -10.02 4.46
N ASP A 235 12.17 -10.26 5.51
CA ASP A 235 11.21 -9.29 6.04
C ASP A 235 11.46 -8.95 7.53
N GLY A 236 12.66 -9.22 8.06
CA GLY A 236 13.00 -8.90 9.46
C GLY A 236 12.83 -7.42 9.81
N LEU A 237 13.21 -6.51 8.91
CA LEU A 237 13.00 -5.07 9.10
C LEU A 237 11.52 -4.68 9.14
N LYS A 238 10.67 -5.35 8.35
CA LYS A 238 9.22 -5.15 8.34
C LYS A 238 8.61 -5.62 9.66
N ALA A 239 9.05 -6.78 10.16
CA ALA A 239 8.63 -7.31 11.46
C ALA A 239 8.99 -6.37 12.61
N ALA A 240 10.20 -5.79 12.59
CA ALA A 240 10.64 -4.79 13.57
C ALA A 240 9.74 -3.54 13.58
N ALA A 241 9.41 -3.01 12.39
CA ALA A 241 8.54 -1.84 12.26
C ALA A 241 7.11 -2.11 12.78
N LEU A 242 6.56 -3.30 12.49
CA LEU A 242 5.26 -3.71 13.01
C LEU A 242 5.30 -3.91 14.53
N ALA A 243 6.38 -4.47 15.07
CA ALA A 243 6.59 -4.60 16.50
C ALA A 243 6.64 -3.23 17.20
N GLU A 244 7.30 -2.23 16.63
CA GLU A 244 7.30 -0.86 17.17
C GLU A 244 5.88 -0.26 17.15
N GLN A 245 5.15 -0.42 16.05
CA GLN A 245 3.75 0.03 15.95
C GLN A 245 2.86 -0.66 16.99
N TYR A 246 2.98 -1.98 17.12
CA TYR A 246 2.24 -2.79 18.08
C TYR A 246 2.52 -2.37 19.52
N LYS A 247 3.81 -2.14 19.84
CA LYS A 247 4.26 -1.63 21.13
C LYS A 247 3.69 -0.24 21.44
N ASN A 248 3.59 0.65 20.46
CA ASN A 248 3.03 1.99 20.69
C ASN A 248 1.56 1.95 21.11
N VAL A 249 0.81 0.90 20.75
CA VAL A 249 -0.58 0.71 21.18
C VAL A 249 -0.68 0.41 22.69
N TYR A 250 0.36 -0.17 23.30
CA TYR A 250 0.40 -0.44 24.75
C TYR A 250 0.43 0.82 25.62
N ALA A 251 0.65 2.00 25.05
CA ALA A 251 0.53 3.27 25.78
C ALA A 251 -0.91 3.54 26.28
N ASP A 252 -1.91 2.91 25.67
CA ASP A 252 -3.32 2.96 26.06
C ASP A 252 -3.68 1.73 26.91
N PRO A 253 -4.02 1.88 28.21
CA PRO A 253 -4.27 0.74 29.10
C PRO A 253 -5.43 -0.16 28.69
N GLU A 254 -6.48 0.39 28.08
CA GLU A 254 -7.63 -0.42 27.63
C GLU A 254 -7.23 -1.30 26.45
N LYS A 255 -6.44 -0.74 25.53
CA LYS A 255 -5.90 -1.48 24.38
C LYS A 255 -4.86 -2.48 24.82
N ALA A 256 -3.96 -2.13 25.74
CA ALA A 256 -2.99 -3.06 26.31
C ALA A 256 -3.68 -4.32 26.88
N ALA A 257 -4.75 -4.13 27.67
CA ALA A 257 -5.52 -5.25 28.20
C ALA A 257 -6.22 -6.09 27.11
N ALA A 258 -6.67 -5.47 26.02
CA ALA A 258 -7.22 -6.19 24.87
C ALA A 258 -6.14 -6.99 24.13
N LEU A 259 -4.95 -6.42 23.94
CA LEU A 259 -3.81 -7.07 23.31
C LEU A 259 -3.32 -8.27 24.14
N ASP A 260 -3.26 -8.14 25.46
CA ASP A 260 -2.87 -9.25 26.36
C ASP A 260 -3.89 -10.41 26.30
N ARG A 261 -5.19 -10.11 26.24
CA ARG A 261 -6.22 -11.14 26.01
C ARG A 261 -6.12 -11.76 24.62
N ALA A 262 -5.78 -10.98 23.60
CA ALA A 262 -5.55 -11.49 22.26
C ALA A 262 -4.33 -12.43 22.24
N HIS A 263 -3.25 -12.10 22.96
CA HIS A 263 -2.06 -12.93 23.10
C HIS A 263 -2.39 -14.27 23.75
N ALA A 264 -3.12 -14.25 24.87
CA ALA A 264 -3.52 -15.47 25.57
C ALA A 264 -4.36 -16.39 24.67
N LYS A 265 -5.21 -15.83 23.81
CA LYS A 265 -6.00 -16.59 22.83
C LYS A 265 -5.12 -17.25 21.78
N VAL A 266 -4.33 -16.47 21.04
CA VAL A 266 -3.54 -17.02 19.91
C VAL A 266 -2.35 -17.87 20.38
N GLY A 267 -1.91 -17.68 21.63
CA GLY A 267 -0.93 -18.52 22.32
C GLY A 267 -1.50 -19.84 22.84
N ASP A 268 -2.79 -20.13 22.65
CA ASP A 268 -3.37 -21.44 22.89
C ASP A 268 -3.31 -22.29 21.60
N ALA A 269 -2.81 -23.51 21.70
CA ALA A 269 -2.77 -24.47 20.59
C ALA A 269 -4.17 -24.83 20.05
N ASN A 270 -5.23 -24.65 20.85
CA ASN A 270 -6.61 -24.93 20.48
C ASN A 270 -7.40 -23.67 20.11
N PHE A 271 -6.73 -22.54 19.93
CA PHE A 271 -7.35 -21.34 19.38
C PHE A 271 -8.07 -21.65 18.07
N ASP A 272 -9.18 -20.95 17.84
CA ASP A 272 -10.00 -21.07 16.65
C ASP A 272 -9.86 -19.78 15.81
N PRO A 273 -9.00 -19.79 14.78
CA PRO A 273 -8.78 -18.60 13.98
C PRO A 273 -10.00 -18.17 13.17
N SER A 274 -10.95 -19.07 12.89
CA SER A 274 -12.14 -18.75 12.09
C SER A 274 -13.04 -17.72 12.78
N LYS A 275 -12.93 -17.61 14.10
CA LYS A 275 -13.66 -16.66 14.94
C LYS A 275 -12.98 -15.29 15.07
N SER A 276 -11.75 -15.14 14.58
CA SER A 276 -10.94 -13.91 14.66
C SER A 276 -11.69 -12.68 14.15
N ALA A 277 -12.48 -12.82 13.08
CA ALA A 277 -13.24 -11.72 12.49
C ALA A 277 -14.41 -11.23 13.37
N SER A 278 -14.79 -11.97 14.40
CA SER A 278 -15.83 -11.60 15.36
C SER A 278 -15.28 -11.23 16.73
N ASP A 279 -14.06 -11.66 17.05
CA ASP A 279 -13.43 -11.45 18.36
C ASP A 279 -12.91 -10.01 18.53
N PRO A 280 -13.38 -9.26 19.55
CA PRO A 280 -13.01 -7.86 19.73
C PRO A 280 -11.53 -7.67 20.11
N ASP A 281 -10.94 -8.60 20.87
CA ASP A 281 -9.54 -8.51 21.29
C ASP A 281 -8.61 -8.79 20.10
N ILE A 282 -8.94 -9.82 19.30
CA ILE A 282 -8.19 -10.11 18.07
C ILE A 282 -8.30 -8.97 17.06
N LYS A 283 -9.48 -8.33 16.93
CA LYS A 283 -9.64 -7.14 16.09
C LYS A 283 -8.74 -6.00 16.50
N GLU A 284 -8.64 -5.71 17.80
CA GLU A 284 -7.78 -4.64 18.28
C GLU A 284 -6.30 -4.97 18.04
N ALA A 285 -5.87 -6.21 18.24
CA ALA A 285 -4.53 -6.66 17.91
C ALA A 285 -4.23 -6.57 16.40
N LEU A 286 -5.17 -6.96 15.53
CA LEU A 286 -5.04 -6.79 14.08
C LEU A 286 -5.00 -5.31 13.70
N LYS A 287 -5.78 -4.45 14.36
CA LYS A 287 -5.74 -2.98 14.15
C LYS A 287 -4.40 -2.39 14.57
N ALA A 288 -3.81 -2.90 15.64
CA ALA A 288 -2.49 -2.47 16.12
C ALA A 288 -1.39 -2.71 15.08
N ILE A 289 -1.51 -3.73 14.21
CA ILE A 289 -0.62 -3.97 13.07
C ILE A 289 -1.14 -3.42 11.72
N GLY A 290 -2.22 -2.62 11.73
CA GLY A 290 -2.79 -2.02 10.51
C GLY A 290 -3.70 -2.94 9.67
N GLN A 291 -4.12 -4.10 10.21
CA GLN A 291 -4.96 -5.12 9.55
C GLN A 291 -6.40 -5.24 10.09
N GLY A 292 -6.77 -4.48 11.11
CA GLY A 292 -8.05 -4.58 11.82
C GLY A 292 -9.24 -3.99 11.07
N GLY A 293 -9.53 -4.48 9.87
CA GLY A 293 -10.75 -4.19 9.13
C GLY A 293 -10.89 -2.75 8.66
N ARG A 294 -11.21 -2.60 7.38
CA ARG A 294 -11.84 -1.38 6.87
C ARG A 294 -13.15 -1.15 7.63
N ALA A 295 -13.12 -0.37 8.70
CA ALA A 295 -14.20 0.59 8.88
C ALA A 295 -14.11 1.50 7.65
N HIS A 296 -15.19 1.54 6.88
CA HIS A 296 -15.36 2.51 5.81
C HIS A 296 -15.43 3.90 6.44
N THR A 297 -14.29 4.44 6.86
CA THR A 297 -14.14 5.88 7.08
C THR A 297 -14.04 6.46 5.66
N PRO A 298 -14.99 7.31 5.23
CA PRO A 298 -14.91 7.95 3.92
C PRO A 298 -13.68 8.87 3.93
N GLY A 299 -12.52 8.35 3.51
CA GLY A 299 -11.26 9.09 3.55
C GLY A 299 -9.99 8.30 3.16
N ASP A 300 -9.87 6.99 3.43
CA ASP A 300 -8.58 6.27 3.30
C ASP A 300 -8.35 5.57 1.93
N HIS A 301 -8.90 6.11 0.83
CA HIS A 301 -8.58 5.61 -0.52
C HIS A 301 -7.36 6.30 -1.18
N GLY A 302 -6.62 7.14 -0.44
CA GLY A 302 -5.61 8.02 -1.05
C GLY A 302 -4.40 8.38 -0.20
N SER A 303 -4.06 7.62 0.85
CA SER A 303 -2.83 7.86 1.62
C SER A 303 -1.85 6.69 1.54
N LEU A 304 -0.56 6.98 1.33
CA LEU A 304 0.54 6.00 1.37
C LEU A 304 1.40 6.28 2.61
N ARG A 305 1.80 5.23 3.31
CA ARG A 305 2.49 5.30 4.62
C ARG A 305 3.43 4.12 4.81
N LEU A 306 4.28 4.16 5.83
CA LEU A 306 5.18 3.06 6.18
C LEU A 306 4.44 1.72 6.18
N GLY A 307 4.97 0.72 5.46
CA GLY A 307 4.36 -0.59 5.26
C GLY A 307 3.39 -0.69 4.07
N SER A 308 3.02 0.41 3.42
CA SER A 308 2.27 0.38 2.14
C SER A 308 3.14 -0.24 1.04
N HIS A 309 2.51 -0.91 0.09
CA HIS A 309 3.21 -1.51 -1.06
C HIS A 309 2.42 -1.41 -2.37
N GLY A 310 3.09 -1.66 -3.50
CA GLY A 310 2.51 -1.74 -4.85
C GLY A 310 2.69 -0.47 -5.69
N ASP A 311 2.07 -0.45 -6.87
CA ASP A 311 2.33 0.55 -7.93
C ASP A 311 2.21 2.01 -7.49
N LYS A 312 1.31 2.30 -6.55
CA LYS A 312 1.14 3.65 -6.01
C LYS A 312 2.38 4.11 -5.22
N VAL A 313 3.05 3.18 -4.52
CA VAL A 313 4.30 3.46 -3.81
C VAL A 313 5.46 3.61 -4.78
N ILE A 314 5.51 2.79 -5.84
CA ILE A 314 6.48 2.96 -6.94
C ILE A 314 6.36 4.37 -7.53
N GLY A 315 5.13 4.83 -7.81
CA GLY A 315 4.88 6.19 -8.29
C GLY A 315 5.39 7.27 -7.32
N LEU A 316 5.04 7.17 -6.04
CA LEU A 316 5.51 8.07 -4.99
C LEU A 316 7.05 8.13 -4.92
N GLN A 317 7.72 6.99 -4.87
CA GLN A 317 9.19 6.90 -4.80
C GLN A 317 9.84 7.48 -6.05
N THR A 318 9.26 7.21 -7.22
CA THR A 318 9.74 7.75 -8.50
C THR A 318 9.67 9.28 -8.50
N ASP A 319 8.56 9.85 -8.05
CA ASP A 319 8.36 11.30 -8.00
C ASP A 319 9.29 11.96 -6.98
N LEU A 320 9.45 11.38 -5.79
CA LEU A 320 10.40 11.86 -4.78
C LEU A 320 11.85 11.80 -5.29
N ALA A 321 12.24 10.70 -5.94
CA ALA A 321 13.56 10.53 -6.54
C ALA A 321 13.82 11.57 -7.64
N LYS A 322 12.83 11.81 -8.52
CA LYS A 322 12.89 12.87 -9.56
C LYS A 322 13.13 14.26 -8.98
N LEU A 323 12.51 14.54 -7.84
CA LEU A 323 12.65 15.81 -7.13
C LEU A 323 13.93 15.89 -6.28
N GLY A 324 14.75 14.84 -6.27
CA GLY A 324 16.01 14.78 -5.51
C GLY A 324 15.83 14.53 -4.01
N PHE A 325 14.63 14.12 -3.56
CA PHE A 325 14.43 13.74 -2.17
C PHE A 325 15.03 12.36 -1.91
N THR A 326 15.90 12.32 -0.92
CA THR A 326 16.70 11.17 -0.53
C THR A 326 16.21 10.56 0.79
N ASP A 327 16.68 9.36 1.09
CA ASP A 327 16.44 8.74 2.40
C ASP A 327 17.14 9.51 3.55
N ALA A 328 17.04 9.02 4.78
CA ALA A 328 17.65 9.66 5.96
C ALA A 328 19.19 9.81 5.88
N HIS A 329 19.87 9.06 5.01
CA HIS A 329 21.33 9.07 4.85
C HIS A 329 21.76 9.76 3.54
N ASP A 330 20.88 10.56 2.96
CA ASP A 330 21.10 11.28 1.69
C ASP A 330 21.34 10.36 0.48
N ARG A 331 20.87 9.11 0.54
CA ARG A 331 20.93 8.19 -0.59
C ARG A 331 19.70 8.34 -1.47
N ALA A 332 19.90 8.24 -2.78
CA ALA A 332 18.81 8.26 -3.75
C ALA A 332 17.82 7.13 -3.47
N LEU A 333 16.52 7.42 -3.59
CA LEU A 333 15.48 6.41 -3.50
C LEU A 333 15.53 5.49 -4.71
N HIS A 334 15.33 4.20 -4.47
CA HIS A 334 15.09 3.20 -5.52
C HIS A 334 13.59 2.85 -5.49
N PRO A 335 12.83 3.08 -6.58
CA PRO A 335 11.42 2.72 -6.64
C PRO A 335 11.24 1.21 -6.67
N ASP A 336 11.08 0.60 -5.50
CA ASP A 336 10.90 -0.85 -5.30
C ASP A 336 9.45 -1.21 -4.98
N GLY A 337 8.60 -0.21 -4.77
CA GLY A 337 7.20 -0.39 -4.45
C GLY A 337 6.94 -0.69 -2.98
N ASP A 338 7.96 -0.59 -2.13
CA ASP A 338 7.85 -0.77 -0.69
C ASP A 338 8.02 0.55 0.06
N PHE A 339 7.00 0.95 0.81
CA PHE A 339 7.08 2.16 1.61
C PHE A 339 7.81 1.84 2.90
N GLY A 340 9.15 1.76 2.82
CA GLY A 340 10.05 1.54 3.96
C GLY A 340 10.50 2.84 4.66
N PRO A 341 11.40 2.73 5.66
CA PRO A 341 11.93 3.87 6.40
C PRO A 341 12.61 4.92 5.51
N GLY A 342 13.26 4.49 4.42
CA GLY A 342 13.87 5.39 3.45
C GLY A 342 12.84 6.25 2.73
N THR A 343 11.75 5.63 2.25
CA THR A 343 10.62 6.33 1.63
C THR A 343 9.94 7.28 2.62
N LYS A 344 9.77 6.86 3.89
CA LYS A 344 9.23 7.73 4.96
C LYS A 344 10.11 8.97 5.17
N ALA A 345 11.42 8.80 5.30
CA ALA A 345 12.35 9.90 5.50
C ALA A 345 12.34 10.88 4.32
N ALA A 346 12.25 10.38 3.09
CA ALA A 346 12.11 11.21 1.90
C ALA A 346 10.77 11.97 1.87
N VAL A 347 9.66 11.33 2.26
CA VAL A 347 8.36 12.00 2.41
C VAL A 347 8.43 13.11 3.46
N GLU A 348 9.05 12.86 4.62
CA GLU A 348 9.23 13.90 5.64
C GLU A 348 10.11 15.06 5.16
N LYS A 349 11.19 14.77 4.42
CA LYS A 349 12.03 15.80 3.80
C LYS A 349 11.25 16.63 2.78
N PHE A 350 10.45 15.98 1.93
CA PHE A 350 9.54 16.65 1.02
C PHE A 350 8.54 17.54 1.77
N GLN A 351 7.87 17.00 2.80
CA GLN A 351 6.93 17.75 3.62
C GLN A 351 7.58 18.96 4.29
N ARG A 352 8.80 18.83 4.83
CA ARG A 352 9.58 19.96 5.37
C ARG A 352 9.85 21.02 4.32
N ALA A 353 10.32 20.61 3.14
CA ALA A 353 10.62 21.51 2.03
C ALA A 353 9.37 22.27 1.52
N HIS A 354 8.20 21.67 1.67
CA HIS A 354 6.91 22.24 1.25
C HIS A 354 6.07 22.81 2.40
N HIS A 355 6.68 23.08 3.57
CA HIS A 355 6.04 23.67 4.75
C HIS A 355 4.79 22.91 5.24
N MET A 356 4.82 21.59 5.14
CA MET A 356 3.79 20.67 5.63
C MET A 356 4.25 20.04 6.94
N THR A 357 3.31 19.46 7.70
CA THR A 357 3.66 18.62 8.86
C THR A 357 4.48 17.42 8.38
N PRO A 358 5.71 17.19 8.88
CA PRO A 358 6.56 16.10 8.44
C PRO A 358 6.21 14.80 9.18
N ASP A 359 5.00 14.29 8.94
CA ASP A 359 4.49 13.05 9.55
C ASP A 359 4.94 11.78 8.82
N GLY A 360 5.57 11.92 7.65
CA GLY A 360 6.03 10.80 6.84
C GLY A 360 4.91 10.03 6.15
N ILE A 361 3.69 10.59 6.13
CA ILE A 361 2.51 10.03 5.49
C ILE A 361 2.22 10.81 4.21
N ALA A 362 2.24 10.12 3.07
CA ALA A 362 1.85 10.66 1.79
C ALA A 362 0.31 10.60 1.63
N GLY A 363 -0.40 11.44 2.40
CA GLY A 363 -1.85 11.66 2.26
C GLY A 363 -2.21 12.50 1.02
N PRO A 364 -3.51 12.73 0.76
CA PRO A 364 -3.96 13.46 -0.43
C PRO A 364 -3.29 14.83 -0.62
N LYS A 365 -3.05 15.56 0.47
CA LYS A 365 -2.35 16.85 0.44
C LYS A 365 -0.90 16.68 -0.03
N THR A 366 -0.18 15.71 0.52
CA THR A 366 1.22 15.40 0.17
C THR A 366 1.32 14.91 -1.27
N LEU A 367 0.44 13.99 -1.70
CA LEU A 367 0.43 13.44 -3.05
C LEU A 367 0.10 14.52 -4.10
N ASN A 368 -0.84 15.43 -3.82
CA ASN A 368 -1.12 16.56 -4.70
C ASN A 368 0.07 17.51 -4.79
N ALA A 369 0.68 17.87 -3.66
CA ALA A 369 1.87 18.74 -3.65
C ALA A 369 3.02 18.11 -4.45
N LEU A 370 3.24 16.80 -4.27
CA LEU A 370 4.25 16.05 -5.01
C LEU A 370 3.95 16.08 -6.51
N ARG A 371 2.72 15.73 -6.91
CA ARG A 371 2.26 15.77 -8.31
C ARG A 371 2.44 17.15 -8.95
N MET A 372 2.25 18.23 -8.20
CA MET A 372 2.49 19.59 -8.70
C MET A 372 3.99 19.88 -8.84
N ALA A 373 4.83 19.37 -7.93
CA ALA A 373 6.27 19.58 -7.96
C ALA A 373 6.97 18.81 -9.11
N VAL A 374 6.53 17.59 -9.43
CA VAL A 374 7.09 16.81 -10.56
C VAL A 374 6.58 17.25 -11.93
N GLN A 375 5.52 18.05 -11.98
CA GLN A 375 5.07 18.63 -13.24
C GLN A 375 6.04 19.73 -13.68
N PRO A 376 6.46 19.78 -14.96
CA PRO A 376 7.14 20.95 -15.47
C PRO A 376 6.25 22.18 -15.28
N PRO A 377 6.81 23.37 -14.99
CA PRO A 377 6.02 24.58 -14.87
C PRO A 377 5.12 24.72 -16.10
N GLN A 378 3.81 24.72 -15.86
CA GLN A 378 2.83 24.93 -16.91
C GLN A 378 3.09 26.31 -17.52
N PRO A 379 3.14 26.44 -18.86
CA PRO A 379 3.22 27.74 -19.51
C PRO A 379 2.07 28.61 -19.01
N THR A 380 2.42 29.75 -18.45
CA THR A 380 1.48 30.79 -18.05
C THR A 380 1.07 31.63 -19.25
N LEU A 381 0.04 32.44 -19.09
CA LEU A 381 -0.35 33.45 -20.07
C LEU A 381 0.79 34.43 -20.40
N ALA A 382 1.79 34.59 -19.53
CA ALA A 382 2.97 35.42 -19.83
C ALA A 382 4.01 34.71 -20.73
N ASP A 383 3.95 33.39 -20.85
CA ASP A 383 4.89 32.63 -21.67
C ASP A 383 4.53 32.74 -23.16
N ALA A 384 5.53 33.04 -23.99
CA ALA A 384 5.35 33.29 -25.42
C ALA A 384 4.75 32.10 -26.20
N THR A 385 4.87 30.88 -25.66
CA THR A 385 4.33 29.66 -26.26
C THR A 385 2.87 29.39 -25.88
N HIS A 386 2.30 30.14 -24.93
CA HIS A 386 0.93 29.94 -24.48
C HIS A 386 -0.06 30.53 -25.50
N PRO A 387 -1.12 29.81 -25.91
CA PRO A 387 -2.06 30.28 -26.94
C PRO A 387 -2.78 31.59 -26.55
N GLY A 388 -2.94 31.85 -25.25
CA GLY A 388 -3.51 33.10 -24.74
C GLY A 388 -2.53 34.27 -24.55
N ASN A 389 -1.23 34.08 -24.83
CA ASN A 389 -0.21 35.09 -24.57
C ASN A 389 -0.48 36.41 -25.30
N GLY A 390 -0.89 36.35 -26.56
CA GLY A 390 -1.22 37.55 -27.33
C GLY A 390 -2.32 38.40 -26.68
N MET A 391 -3.38 37.77 -26.17
CA MET A 391 -4.48 38.48 -25.51
C MET A 391 -4.08 38.99 -24.13
N TYR A 392 -3.27 38.23 -23.39
CA TYR A 392 -2.71 38.67 -22.11
C TYR A 392 -1.80 39.89 -22.26
N LEU A 393 -0.92 39.93 -23.27
CA LEU A 393 -0.06 41.09 -23.50
C LEU A 393 -0.88 42.34 -23.87
N GLN A 394 -1.99 42.17 -24.62
CA GLN A 394 -2.91 43.25 -24.93
C GLN A 394 -3.61 43.80 -23.68
N THR A 395 -4.15 42.92 -22.83
CA THR A 395 -4.79 43.33 -21.57
C THR A 395 -3.78 43.93 -20.61
N LEU A 396 -2.57 43.37 -20.51
CA LEU A 396 -1.50 43.90 -19.66
C LEU A 396 -1.11 45.32 -20.08
N GLY A 397 -0.89 45.56 -21.37
CA GLY A 397 -0.61 46.90 -21.88
C GLY A 397 -1.76 47.89 -21.65
N ALA A 398 -3.01 47.42 -21.63
CA ALA A 398 -4.16 48.26 -21.29
C ALA A 398 -4.26 48.57 -19.78
N VAL A 399 -4.02 47.58 -18.92
CA VAL A 399 -3.99 47.75 -17.46
C VAL A 399 -2.82 48.65 -17.03
N GLN A 400 -1.64 48.50 -17.63
CA GLN A 400 -0.49 49.37 -17.34
C GLN A 400 -0.75 50.84 -17.71
N ARG A 401 -1.47 51.09 -18.81
CA ARG A 401 -1.92 52.44 -19.18
C ARG A 401 -2.92 53.00 -18.16
N LEU A 402 -3.85 52.17 -17.68
CA LEU A 402 -4.79 52.52 -16.62
C LEU A 402 -4.05 52.84 -15.31
N ASP A 403 -3.07 52.03 -14.91
CA ASP A 403 -2.24 52.30 -13.72
C ASP A 403 -1.52 53.65 -13.85
N ALA A 404 -0.90 53.92 -15.00
CA ALA A 404 -0.23 55.20 -15.27
C ALA A 404 -1.19 56.39 -15.18
N GLN A 405 -2.42 56.26 -15.69
CA GLN A 405 -3.45 57.31 -15.56
C GLN A 405 -3.87 57.56 -14.10
N GLN A 406 -3.81 56.52 -13.26
CA GLN A 406 -4.11 56.59 -11.83
C GLN A 406 -2.87 56.91 -10.98
N GLY A 407 -1.73 57.24 -11.59
CA GLY A 407 -0.48 57.54 -10.89
C GLY A 407 0.12 56.32 -10.15
N ARG A 408 -0.23 55.11 -10.57
CA ARG A 408 0.29 53.85 -10.03
C ARG A 408 1.39 53.27 -10.91
N THR A 409 2.39 52.67 -10.28
CA THR A 409 3.37 51.82 -10.95
C THR A 409 2.77 50.42 -11.12
N PRO A 410 2.82 49.82 -12.33
CA PRO A 410 2.39 48.44 -12.52
C PRO A 410 3.09 47.46 -11.59
N ASP A 411 2.33 46.52 -11.04
CA ASP A 411 2.79 45.52 -10.08
C ASP A 411 2.12 44.15 -10.32
N GLN A 412 2.37 43.18 -9.44
CA GLN A 412 1.78 41.83 -9.55
C GLN A 412 0.23 41.84 -9.61
N ARG A 413 -0.42 42.84 -9.00
CA ARG A 413 -1.88 42.97 -9.06
C ARG A 413 -2.33 43.41 -10.45
N SER A 414 -1.53 44.23 -11.13
CA SER A 414 -1.73 44.59 -12.53
C SER A 414 -1.66 43.36 -13.43
N ASP A 415 -0.68 42.47 -13.19
CA ASP A 415 -0.54 41.21 -13.94
C ASP A 415 -1.74 40.28 -13.72
N ASN A 416 -2.19 40.14 -12.47
CA ASN A 416 -3.34 39.31 -12.09
C ASN A 416 -4.67 39.84 -12.70
N LEU A 417 -4.86 41.16 -12.67
CA LEU A 417 -6.02 41.82 -13.28
C LEU A 417 -6.02 41.63 -14.81
N ALA A 418 -4.88 41.82 -15.46
CA ALA A 418 -4.71 41.63 -16.90
C ALA A 418 -5.00 40.18 -17.33
N ALA A 419 -4.52 39.21 -16.55
CA ALA A 419 -4.76 37.79 -16.81
C ALA A 419 -6.25 37.42 -16.69
N SER A 420 -6.91 37.89 -15.63
CA SER A 420 -8.35 37.64 -15.41
C SER A 420 -9.21 38.26 -16.52
N LEU A 421 -8.86 39.46 -16.97
CA LEU A 421 -9.53 40.14 -18.09
C LEU A 421 -9.29 39.41 -19.43
N ALA A 422 -8.10 38.85 -19.65
CA ALA A 422 -7.80 38.09 -20.86
C ALA A 422 -8.67 36.82 -20.94
N VAL A 423 -8.77 36.07 -19.83
CA VAL A 423 -9.66 34.90 -19.71
C VAL A 423 -11.10 35.32 -19.98
N ALA A 424 -11.62 36.31 -19.26
CA ALA A 424 -12.99 36.76 -19.47
C ALA A 424 -13.27 37.18 -20.92
N ALA A 425 -12.33 37.87 -21.58
CA ALA A 425 -12.48 38.31 -22.96
C ALA A 425 -12.54 37.11 -23.92
N HIS A 426 -11.64 36.15 -23.73
CA HIS A 426 -11.60 34.91 -24.49
C HIS A 426 -12.88 34.07 -24.32
N GLY A 427 -13.33 33.84 -23.09
CA GLY A 427 -14.57 33.10 -22.79
C GLY A 427 -15.82 33.76 -23.36
N ASN A 428 -15.82 35.09 -23.53
CA ASN A 428 -16.89 35.84 -24.19
C ASN A 428 -16.72 35.95 -25.72
N GLY A 429 -15.80 35.17 -26.30
CA GLY A 429 -15.55 35.08 -27.73
C GLY A 429 -14.97 36.37 -28.34
N MET A 430 -14.30 37.19 -27.55
CA MET A 430 -13.55 38.34 -28.06
C MET A 430 -12.26 37.86 -28.71
N SER A 431 -11.85 38.54 -29.77
CA SER A 431 -10.65 38.20 -30.56
C SER A 431 -9.39 38.94 -30.12
N ARG A 432 -9.58 40.06 -29.40
CA ARG A 432 -8.52 40.92 -28.86
C ARG A 432 -9.10 41.84 -27.77
N VAL A 433 -8.24 42.51 -27.02
CA VAL A 433 -8.61 43.59 -26.09
C VAL A 433 -7.90 44.88 -26.49
N ASP A 434 -8.66 45.93 -26.80
CA ASP A 434 -8.13 47.22 -27.23
C ASP A 434 -7.97 48.19 -26.04
N HIS A 435 -8.92 48.14 -25.09
CA HIS A 435 -8.96 49.01 -23.91
C HIS A 435 -9.37 48.24 -22.64
N VAL A 436 -8.91 48.76 -21.49
CA VAL A 436 -9.40 48.37 -20.16
C VAL A 436 -9.86 49.63 -19.44
N VAL A 437 -11.07 49.60 -18.89
CA VAL A 437 -11.66 50.73 -18.15
C VAL A 437 -12.22 50.25 -16.82
N LEU A 438 -12.27 51.12 -15.81
CA LEU A 438 -12.88 50.82 -14.51
C LEU A 438 -14.30 51.38 -14.44
N SER A 439 -15.16 50.77 -13.63
CA SER A 439 -16.37 51.43 -13.14
C SER A 439 -16.04 52.63 -12.27
N ASP A 440 -16.99 53.55 -12.10
CA ASP A 440 -16.82 54.75 -11.27
C ASP A 440 -16.44 54.43 -9.81
N ASP A 441 -16.92 53.31 -9.29
CA ASP A 441 -16.63 52.81 -7.94
C ASP A 441 -15.38 51.89 -7.87
N ALA A 442 -14.71 51.67 -9.01
CA ALA A 442 -13.58 50.77 -9.18
C ALA A 442 -13.82 49.31 -8.75
N THR A 443 -15.07 48.88 -8.60
CA THR A 443 -15.40 47.48 -8.24
C THR A 443 -15.30 46.54 -9.44
N ARG A 444 -15.41 47.09 -10.66
CA ARG A 444 -15.41 46.35 -11.93
C ARG A 444 -14.34 46.88 -12.87
N ALA A 445 -13.68 45.98 -13.58
CA ALA A 445 -12.83 46.32 -14.72
C ALA A 445 -13.43 45.71 -15.98
N PHE A 446 -13.50 46.48 -17.05
CA PHE A 446 -14.07 46.07 -18.33
C PHE A 446 -12.97 45.93 -19.38
N ALA A 447 -12.89 44.77 -20.02
CA ALA A 447 -12.10 44.59 -21.24
C ALA A 447 -12.98 44.95 -22.44
N VAL A 448 -12.49 45.81 -23.32
CA VAL A 448 -13.25 46.33 -24.46
C VAL A 448 -12.51 46.04 -25.78
N GLN A 449 -13.24 45.51 -26.75
CA GLN A 449 -12.83 45.36 -28.14
C GLN A 449 -13.55 46.41 -28.99
N GLY A 450 -12.78 47.22 -29.72
CA GLY A 450 -13.24 48.38 -30.47
C GLY A 450 -13.12 49.70 -29.70
N ASP A 451 -13.48 50.79 -30.36
CA ASP A 451 -13.53 52.13 -29.77
C ASP A 451 -14.55 52.18 -28.60
N THR A 452 -14.18 52.79 -27.48
CA THR A 452 -15.01 52.86 -26.27
C THR A 452 -16.34 53.62 -26.48
N ASN A 453 -16.38 54.54 -27.43
CA ASN A 453 -17.58 55.31 -27.81
C ASN A 453 -18.40 54.63 -28.92
N SER A 454 -17.92 53.53 -29.50
CA SER A 454 -18.66 52.80 -30.53
C SER A 454 -19.89 52.09 -29.96
N LEU A 455 -20.98 52.05 -30.74
CA LEU A 455 -22.14 51.20 -30.48
C LEU A 455 -21.86 49.72 -30.78
N PHE A 456 -20.83 49.42 -31.57
CA PHE A 456 -20.44 48.07 -31.96
C PHE A 456 -19.31 47.49 -31.11
N LYS A 457 -18.93 48.15 -30.02
CA LYS A 457 -17.92 47.62 -29.10
C LYS A 457 -18.41 46.31 -28.48
N ARG A 458 -17.49 45.38 -28.26
CA ARG A 458 -17.73 44.20 -27.42
C ARG A 458 -17.02 44.42 -26.11
N TYR A 459 -17.64 44.05 -25.00
CA TYR A 459 -17.01 44.14 -23.71
C TYR A 459 -17.38 42.95 -22.84
N THR A 460 -16.50 42.70 -21.88
CA THR A 460 -16.74 41.82 -20.75
C THR A 460 -16.16 42.49 -19.52
N ASP A 461 -16.42 41.94 -18.34
CA ASP A 461 -15.94 42.51 -17.10
C ASP A 461 -15.50 41.45 -16.10
N VAL A 462 -14.76 41.91 -15.10
CA VAL A 462 -14.38 41.14 -13.92
C VAL A 462 -14.58 41.99 -12.68
N ASN A 463 -14.78 41.33 -11.53
CA ASN A 463 -14.68 42.00 -10.24
C ASN A 463 -13.19 42.28 -9.94
N VAL A 464 -12.84 43.55 -9.66
CA VAL A 464 -11.45 43.96 -9.47
C VAL A 464 -10.80 43.28 -8.27
N ALA A 465 -11.49 43.23 -7.13
CA ALA A 465 -10.96 42.64 -5.90
C ALA A 465 -10.66 41.14 -6.08
N GLN A 466 -11.53 40.42 -6.78
CA GLN A 466 -11.29 39.02 -7.12
C GLN A 466 -10.16 38.87 -8.15
N ALA A 467 -10.14 39.70 -9.19
CA ALA A 467 -9.18 39.61 -10.29
C ALA A 467 -7.75 39.87 -9.82
N VAL A 468 -7.51 40.93 -9.03
CA VAL A 468 -6.16 41.22 -8.50
C VAL A 468 -5.67 40.14 -7.52
N GLY A 469 -6.59 39.42 -6.88
CA GLY A 469 -6.31 38.29 -5.99
C GLY A 469 -6.14 36.95 -6.70
N THR A 470 -6.42 36.87 -8.01
CA THR A 470 -6.32 35.64 -8.80
C THR A 470 -4.93 35.56 -9.45
N PRO A 471 -4.03 34.65 -9.03
CA PRO A 471 -2.69 34.58 -9.58
C PRO A 471 -2.68 34.31 -11.10
N LEU A 472 -1.68 34.86 -11.81
CA LEU A 472 -1.45 34.62 -13.24
C LEU A 472 -1.50 33.13 -13.61
N ALA A 473 -0.88 32.25 -12.83
CA ALA A 473 -0.89 30.81 -13.05
C ALA A 473 -2.32 30.22 -13.01
N GLN A 474 -3.17 30.68 -12.09
CA GLN A 474 -4.56 30.25 -11.99
C GLN A 474 -5.38 30.71 -13.19
N SER A 475 -5.20 31.96 -13.63
CA SER A 475 -5.84 32.47 -14.86
C SER A 475 -5.39 31.70 -16.10
N SER A 476 -4.14 31.24 -16.13
CA SER A 476 -3.58 30.46 -17.23
C SER A 476 -4.25 29.08 -17.37
N VAL A 477 -4.57 28.44 -16.25
CA VAL A 477 -5.35 27.19 -16.24
C VAL A 477 -6.80 27.44 -16.69
N GLN A 478 -7.42 28.55 -16.25
CA GLN A 478 -8.79 28.90 -16.66
C GLN A 478 -8.91 29.11 -18.17
N TRP A 479 -7.93 29.78 -18.79
CA TRP A 479 -7.86 29.93 -20.25
C TRP A 479 -7.96 28.59 -20.99
N GLN A 480 -7.22 27.57 -20.53
CA GLN A 480 -7.21 26.24 -21.17
C GLN A 480 -8.57 25.54 -21.07
N HIS A 481 -9.31 25.75 -19.97
CA HIS A 481 -10.63 25.18 -19.77
C HIS A 481 -11.69 25.81 -20.69
N GLU A 482 -11.56 27.10 -21.00
CA GLU A 482 -12.46 27.78 -21.94
C GLU A 482 -12.27 27.28 -23.38
N ILE A 483 -11.04 26.93 -23.80
CA ILE A 483 -10.79 26.34 -25.13
C ILE A 483 -11.57 25.01 -25.31
N GLN A 484 -11.69 24.20 -24.26
CA GLN A 484 -12.33 22.88 -24.34
C GLN A 484 -13.86 22.94 -24.51
N GLN A 485 -14.50 24.05 -24.11
CA GLN A 485 -15.96 24.22 -24.26
C GLN A 485 -16.37 24.78 -25.63
N VAL A 486 -15.41 25.26 -26.43
CA VAL A 486 -15.66 25.93 -27.72
C VAL A 486 -15.32 25.03 -28.92
N ALA A 487 -14.89 23.78 -28.69
CA ALA A 487 -14.64 22.81 -29.76
C ALA A 487 -15.97 22.34 -30.43
N PRO A 488 -16.07 22.26 -31.76
CA PRO A 488 -17.29 21.85 -32.43
C PRO A 488 -17.56 20.36 -32.20
N VAL A 489 -18.77 20.07 -31.70
CA VAL A 489 -19.32 18.70 -31.62
C VAL A 489 -19.39 18.12 -33.03
N GLN A 490 -18.49 17.19 -33.36
CA GLN A 490 -18.69 16.27 -34.48
C GLN A 490 -19.87 15.36 -34.12
N SER A 491 -20.96 15.55 -34.84
CA SER A 491 -22.17 14.72 -34.74
C SER A 491 -21.91 13.33 -35.32
N THR A 492 -21.72 12.34 -34.46
CA THR A 492 -21.91 10.93 -34.81
C THR A 492 -23.41 10.62 -34.76
N PRO A 493 -24.02 10.04 -35.81
CA PRO A 493 -25.45 9.74 -35.81
C PRO A 493 -25.76 8.63 -34.80
N SER A 494 -26.73 8.91 -33.92
CA SER A 494 -27.25 8.00 -32.92
C SER A 494 -27.99 6.84 -33.58
N MET A 495 -27.51 5.61 -33.36
CA MET A 495 -28.35 4.42 -33.52
C MET A 495 -29.38 4.42 -32.40
N GLN A 496 -30.64 4.68 -32.75
CA GLN A 496 -31.80 4.43 -31.90
C GLN A 496 -31.93 2.92 -31.67
N GLN A 497 -31.56 2.45 -30.47
CA GLN A 497 -32.13 1.22 -29.92
C GLN A 497 -33.52 1.54 -29.39
N THR A 498 -34.53 1.19 -30.19
CA THR A 498 -35.92 1.06 -29.77
C THR A 498 -36.02 0.07 -28.62
N GLN A 499 -36.40 0.57 -27.44
CA GLN A 499 -36.90 -0.23 -26.33
C GLN A 499 -38.20 -0.92 -26.75
N ASN A 500 -38.25 -2.25 -26.63
CA ASN A 500 -39.46 -3.03 -26.83
C ASN A 500 -40.00 -3.44 -25.44
N PRO A 501 -41.24 -3.08 -25.06
CA PRO A 501 -41.84 -3.51 -23.80
C PRO A 501 -42.30 -4.97 -23.89
N GLN A 502 -41.91 -5.80 -22.92
CA GLN A 502 -42.49 -7.15 -22.74
C GLN A 502 -43.95 -7.01 -22.30
N ALA A 503 -44.86 -7.54 -23.11
CA ALA A 503 -46.28 -7.67 -22.80
C ALA A 503 -46.58 -9.12 -22.38
N ASP A 504 -47.08 -9.28 -21.16
CA ASP A 504 -47.86 -10.42 -20.72
C ASP A 504 -49.12 -10.57 -21.59
N GLN A 505 -49.40 -11.79 -22.05
CA GLN A 505 -50.73 -12.18 -22.53
C GLN A 505 -51.12 -13.53 -21.93
N PRO A 506 -52.33 -13.65 -21.35
CA PRO A 506 -52.95 -14.94 -21.08
C PRO A 506 -53.71 -15.46 -22.32
N ALA A 507 -53.77 -16.78 -22.43
CA ALA A 507 -54.36 -17.55 -23.53
C ALA A 507 -55.89 -17.43 -23.64
N MET A 508 -56.42 -17.46 -24.87
CA MET A 508 -57.65 -18.22 -25.21
C MET A 508 -57.86 -18.40 -26.73
N GLN A 509 -57.87 -19.68 -27.12
CA GLN A 509 -58.69 -20.40 -28.11
C GLN A 509 -59.00 -19.80 -29.51
N ARG A 510 -58.55 -20.55 -30.53
CA ARG A 510 -59.12 -20.58 -31.88
C ARG A 510 -60.30 -21.55 -31.97
N SER A 511 -61.36 -21.15 -32.67
CA SER A 511 -62.04 -21.88 -33.78
C SER A 511 -63.31 -21.12 -34.17
N PRO A 512 -63.88 -21.30 -35.38
CA PRO A 512 -63.54 -22.25 -36.44
C PRO A 512 -62.77 -21.67 -37.64
#